data_AF-X1RFJ8-F1
#
_entry.id   AF-X1RFJ8-F1
#
_cell.length_a   1.000
_cell.length_b   1.000
_cell.length_c   1.000
_cell.angle_alpha   90.00
_cell.angle_beta   90.00
_cell.angle_gamma   90.00
#
_symmetry.space_group_name_H-M   'P 1'
#
loop_
_entity.id
_entity.type
_entity.pdbx_description
1 polymer ?
#
loop_
_entity_poly.entity_id
_entity_poly.type
_entity_poly.pdbx_seq_one_letter_code
_entity_poly.pdbx_strand_id
1 'polypeptide(L)' 'MGLSWSNTNKFATGVKFSGKQSKTGLTDEGKELLAECQSLGITIDVSHLNDPSFWDVIESTTKPIFATHSNARAIT' A
#
# COMPACT_ATOMS: atom_id res chain seq x y z
N MET A 1 8.73 -5.09 -1.08
CA MET A 1 8.83 -3.61 -1.04
C MET A 1 7.54 -3.05 -0.50
N GLY A 2 7.59 -2.34 0.63
CA GLY A 2 6.44 -1.59 1.13
C GLY A 2 6.39 -0.19 0.50
N LEU A 3 5.22 0.24 0.02
CA LEU A 3 5.06 1.55 -0.64
C LEU A 3 4.99 2.71 0.37
N SER A 4 4.55 2.43 1.59
CA SER A 4 4.63 3.37 2.71
C SER A 4 4.79 2.63 4.04
N TRP A 5 5.14 3.41 5.07
CA TRP A 5 4.93 3.04 6.48
C TRP A 5 3.64 3.72 6.97
N SER A 6 3.55 4.13 8.24
CA SER A 6 2.32 4.69 8.84
C SER A 6 2.20 6.21 8.66
N ASN A 7 2.52 6.70 7.45
CA ASN A 7 2.47 8.12 7.06
C ASN A 7 2.20 8.26 5.55
N THR A 8 1.87 9.46 5.08
CA THR A 8 1.83 9.76 3.64
C THR A 8 3.23 10.12 3.15
N ASN A 9 3.64 9.56 2.02
CA ASN A 9 4.88 9.89 1.34
C ASN A 9 4.61 10.23 -0.14
N LYS A 10 5.67 10.35 -0.95
CA LYS A 10 5.57 10.68 -2.38
C LYS A 10 4.74 9.66 -3.18
N PHE A 11 4.67 8.41 -2.75
CA PHE A 11 4.14 7.29 -3.52
C PHE A 11 2.76 6.82 -3.04
N ALA A 12 2.54 6.82 -1.73
CA ALA A 12 1.37 6.20 -1.13
C ALA A 12 0.98 6.83 0.20
N THR A 13 -0.26 6.53 0.60
CA THR A 13 -0.80 6.92 1.90
C THR A 13 -0.76 5.75 2.88
N GLY A 14 -0.06 5.93 3.99
CA GLY A 14 -0.06 4.99 5.10
C GLY A 14 -1.26 5.13 6.02
N VAL A 15 -1.53 4.08 6.78
CA VAL A 15 -2.47 4.09 7.91
C VAL A 15 -1.93 4.97 9.03
N LYS A 16 -2.81 5.65 9.75
CA LYS A 16 -2.52 6.38 10.98
C LYS A 16 -2.93 5.52 12.18
N PHE A 17 -2.04 5.41 13.16
CA PHE A 17 -2.36 4.74 14.43
C PHE A 17 -3.30 5.56 15.33
N SER A 18 -3.41 6.86 15.09
CA SER A 18 -4.29 7.77 15.84
C SER A 18 -4.68 8.99 15.02
N GLY A 19 -5.85 9.55 15.31
CA GLY A 19 -6.34 10.78 14.67
C GLY A 19 -6.99 10.53 13.30
N LYS A 20 -7.10 11.58 12.50
CA LYS A 20 -7.81 11.54 11.22
C LYS A 20 -7.00 10.80 10.14
N GLN A 21 -7.57 9.72 9.62
CA GLN A 21 -7.02 8.97 8.48
C GLN A 21 -7.24 9.75 7.17
N SER A 22 -6.20 9.85 6.34
CA SER A 22 -6.35 10.36 4.97
C SER A 22 -7.09 9.35 4.10
N LYS A 23 -7.96 9.84 3.22
CA LYS A 23 -8.71 9.05 2.22
C LYS A 23 -8.01 9.00 0.85
N THR A 24 -6.82 9.57 0.73
CA THR A 24 -5.99 9.47 -0.48
C THR A 24 -5.36 8.08 -0.59
N GLY A 25 -5.14 7.62 -1.82
CA GLY A 25 -4.50 6.33 -2.11
C GLY A 25 -3.06 6.50 -2.62
N LEU A 26 -2.72 5.77 -3.68
CA LEU A 26 -1.48 5.92 -4.42
C LEU A 26 -1.47 7.24 -5.21
N THR A 27 -0.29 7.83 -5.34
CA THR A 27 -0.04 8.89 -6.32
C THR A 27 0.23 8.29 -7.70
N ASP A 28 0.28 9.13 -8.73
CA ASP A 28 0.67 8.67 -10.07
C ASP A 28 2.11 8.12 -10.06
N GLU A 29 3.04 8.78 -9.35
CA GLU A 29 4.40 8.23 -9.19
C GLU A 29 4.42 6.93 -8.37
N GLY A 30 3.45 6.73 -7.46
CA GLY A 30 3.27 5.47 -6.75
C GLY A 30 2.85 4.33 -7.67
N LYS A 31 1.97 4.60 -8.64
CA LYS A 31 1.55 3.63 -9.66
C LYS A 31 2.71 3.28 -10.60
N GLU A 32 3.53 4.26 -10.99
CA GLU A 32 4.75 4.03 -11.76
C GLU A 32 5.75 3.14 -10.99
N LEU A 33 5.99 3.45 -9.71
CA LEU A 33 6.86 2.64 -8.86
C LEU A 33 6.34 1.20 -8.71
N LEU A 34 5.02 1.02 -8.56
CA LEU A 34 4.38 -0.29 -8.51
C LEU A 34 4.60 -1.08 -9.81
N ALA A 35 4.44 -0.44 -10.97
CA ALA A 35 4.68 -1.07 -12.27
C ALA A 35 6.16 -1.50 -12.42
N GLU A 36 7.10 -0.64 -12.03
CA GLU A 36 8.53 -0.94 -12.10
C GLU A 36 8.92 -2.08 -11.15
N CYS A 37 8.42 -2.06 -9.91
CA CYS A 37 8.63 -3.16 -8.97
C CYS A 37 8.11 -4.49 -9.55
N GLN A 38 6.95 -4.49 -10.19
CA GLN A 38 6.44 -5.67 -10.87
C GLN A 38 7.35 -6.10 -12.03
N SER A 39 7.80 -5.17 -12.87
CA SER A 39 8.74 -5.44 -13.98
C SER A 39 10.02 -6.15 -13.49
N LEU A 40 10.60 -5.65 -12.39
CA LEU A 40 11.82 -6.16 -11.78
C LEU A 40 11.63 -7.45 -10.96
N GLY A 41 10.39 -7.94 -10.81
CA GLY A 41 10.09 -9.11 -9.99
C GLY A 41 10.18 -8.84 -8.48
N ILE A 42 10.10 -7.58 -8.07
CA ILE A 42 10.06 -7.17 -6.66
C ILE A 42 8.65 -7.39 -6.13
N THR A 43 8.55 -8.20 -5.08
CA THR A 43 7.30 -8.45 -4.36
C THR A 43 6.77 -7.18 -3.67
N ILE A 44 5.46 -6.95 -3.74
CA ILE A 44 4.78 -5.81 -3.10
C ILE A 44 4.24 -6.21 -1.73
N ASP A 45 4.57 -5.41 -0.72
CA ASP A 45 4.05 -5.51 0.64
C ASP A 45 3.03 -4.40 0.90
N VAL A 46 1.81 -4.78 1.26
CA VAL A 46 0.70 -3.86 1.53
C VAL A 46 0.54 -3.53 3.02
N SER A 47 1.41 -4.08 3.88
CA SER A 47 1.44 -3.71 5.29
C SER A 47 1.65 -2.20 5.44
N HIS A 48 0.96 -1.61 6.41
CA HIS A 48 0.87 -0.16 6.66
C HIS A 48 0.11 0.70 5.65
N LEU A 49 -0.35 0.18 4.52
CA LEU A 49 -1.22 0.97 3.64
C LEU A 49 -2.55 1.27 4.30
N ASN A 50 -3.12 2.44 4.01
CA ASN A 50 -4.53 2.68 4.30
C ASN A 50 -5.43 1.94 3.29
N ASP A 51 -6.72 1.81 3.60
CA ASP A 51 -7.68 1.09 2.76
C ASP A 51 -7.67 1.60 1.29
N PRO A 52 -7.68 2.92 0.99
CA PRO A 52 -7.55 3.42 -0.38
C PRO A 52 -6.27 2.96 -1.11
N SER A 53 -5.09 3.11 -0.49
CA SER A 53 -3.84 2.70 -1.14
C SER A 53 -3.78 1.19 -1.35
N PHE A 54 -4.35 0.40 -0.42
CA PHE A 54 -4.48 -1.05 -0.61
C PHE A 54 -5.31 -1.37 -1.86
N TRP A 55 -6.50 -0.76 -2.01
CA TRP A 55 -7.35 -1.02 -3.16
C TRP A 55 -6.74 -0.55 -4.49
N ASP A 56 -6.09 0.60 -4.50
CA ASP A 56 -5.34 1.08 -5.67
C ASP A 56 -4.26 0.07 -6.11
N VAL A 57 -3.55 -0.54 -5.15
CA VAL A 57 -2.58 -1.61 -5.44
C VAL A 57 -3.28 -2.83 -6.03
N ILE A 58 -4.40 -3.27 -5.46
CA ILE A 58 -5.18 -4.43 -5.95
C ILE A 58 -5.67 -4.21 -7.37
N GLU A 59 -6.16 -3.02 -7.69
CA GLU A 59 -6.68 -2.67 -9.02
C GLU A 59 -5.56 -2.55 -10.07
N SER A 60 -4.33 -2.23 -9.64
CA SER A 60 -3.19 -1.98 -10.53
C SER A 60 -2.21 -3.14 -10.66
N THR A 61 -2.25 -4.12 -9.74
CA THR A 61 -1.30 -5.24 -9.72
C THR A 61 -1.79 -6.42 -10.58
N THR A 62 -0.86 -7.05 -11.29
CA THR A 62 -1.07 -8.31 -12.01
C THR A 62 -0.37 -9.49 -11.34
N LYS A 63 0.42 -9.22 -10.30
CA LYS A 63 1.19 -10.20 -9.53
C LYS A 63 0.64 -10.35 -8.11
N PRO A 64 0.87 -11.49 -7.43
CA PRO A 64 0.51 -11.66 -6.03
C PRO A 64 1.09 -10.56 -5.15
N ILE A 65 0.29 -10.14 -4.17
CA ILE A 65 0.71 -9.21 -3.11
C ILE A 65 0.88 -9.95 -1.79
N PHE A 66 1.59 -9.31 -0.86
CA PHE A 66 1.85 -9.86 0.47
C PHE A 66 1.47 -8.81 1.52
N ALA A 67 0.91 -9.25 2.63
CA ALA A 67 0.85 -8.46 3.86
C ALA A 67 1.80 -9.14 4.85
N THR A 68 3.06 -8.71 4.88
CA THR A 68 4.11 -9.41 5.64
C THR A 68 3.86 -9.37 7.15
N HIS A 69 3.17 -8.34 7.65
CA HIS A 69 2.74 -8.21 9.04
C HIS A 69 1.42 -7.46 9.14
N SER A 70 0.30 -8.17 9.11
CA SER A 70 -1.03 -7.63 9.35
C SER A 70 -1.95 -8.71 9.92
N ASN A 71 -2.90 -8.32 10.77
CA ASN A 71 -3.87 -9.23 11.39
C ASN A 71 -5.28 -8.97 10.86
N ALA A 72 -6.23 -9.86 11.18
CA ALA A 72 -7.63 -9.70 10.78
C ALA A 72 -8.33 -8.63 11.63
N ARG A 73 -8.82 -7.55 11.00
CA ARG A 73 -9.54 -6.44 11.65
C ARG A 73 -10.77 -6.89 12.47
N ALA A 74 -11.39 -8.02 12.10
CA ALA A 74 -12.57 -8.56 12.75
C ALA A 74 -12.29 -9.29 14.08
N ILE A 75 -11.02 -9.58 14.39
CA ILE A 75 -10.62 -10.32 15.60
C ILE A 75 -10.12 -9.32 16.64
N THR A 76 -10.70 -9.36 17.83
CA THR A 76 -10.42 -8.45 18.97
C THR A 76 -10.02 -9.23 20.21
#